data_AF-A0A7S1DZ36-F1
#
_entry.id   AF-A0A7S1DZ36-F1
#
_cell.length_a   1.000
_cell.length_b   1.000
_cell.length_c   1.000
_cell.angle_alpha   90.00
_cell.angle_beta   90.00
_cell.angle_gamma   90.00
#
_symmetry.space_group_name_H-M   'P 1'
#
loop_
_entity.id
_entity.type
_entity.pdbx_description
1 polymer ?
#
loop_
_entity_poly.entity_id
_entity_poly.type
_entity_poly.pdbx_seq_one_letter_code
_entity_poly.pdbx_strand_id
1 'polypeptide(L)'
;GTWVMLKNCHLCTEWLQEVLVKKLQSLSASHKQYRIFITSEINSKLPTALLRMSDKIVAEAPSGIKASISRLFSSITIDRLSNPIRNRLYLVLGWVHACVAERLNFVPIGWSEKYEFTEADAIHGLEVIDSLIEDACSGRYQLDPEKLPWDAIRSTLCKGVFGGRITKSIDQEVLNNLVERVFVTDCFDVNFKLADVDGSPTLPEGSSANEIFAWVDSLPTHTPPTWIGLGSDAEEARELRTAKSVVEKVSRITNSLGM
;
A
#
# COMPACT_ATOMS: atom_id res chain seq x y z
N GLY A 1 32.10 -3.02 22.34
CA GLY A 1 31.78 -3.06 20.91
C GLY A 1 30.45 -2.38 20.70
N THR A 2 30.36 -1.45 19.75
CA THR A 2 29.13 -0.68 19.46
C THR A 2 28.44 -1.18 18.20
N TRP A 3 27.21 -0.73 17.98
CA TRP A 3 26.44 -1.07 16.79
C TRP A 3 26.45 0.11 15.83
N VAL A 4 26.58 -0.18 14.54
CA VAL A 4 26.56 0.82 13.45
C VAL A 4 25.42 0.46 12.50
N MET A 5 24.63 1.45 12.09
CA MET A 5 23.58 1.26 11.10
C MET A 5 23.84 2.15 9.89
N LEU A 6 23.99 1.52 8.71
CA LEU A 6 24.05 2.19 7.42
C LEU A 6 22.69 2.06 6.76
N LYS A 7 22.09 3.18 6.36
CA LYS A 7 20.75 3.21 5.74
C LYS A 7 20.82 3.47 4.25
N ASN A 8 19.87 2.91 3.51
CA ASN A 8 19.64 3.17 2.08
C ASN A 8 20.89 2.89 1.21
N CYS A 9 21.61 1.81 1.51
CA CYS A 9 22.90 1.53 0.89
C CYS A 9 22.80 1.17 -0.61
N HIS A 10 21.61 0.81 -1.12
CA HIS A 10 21.35 0.69 -2.57
C HIS A 10 21.61 1.98 -3.35
N LEU A 11 21.65 3.14 -2.69
CA LEU A 11 21.96 4.43 -3.33
C LEU A 11 23.47 4.65 -3.54
N CYS A 12 24.34 3.83 -2.93
CA CYS A 12 25.79 3.99 -2.98
C CYS A 12 26.53 2.67 -3.24
N THR A 13 26.03 1.87 -4.19
CA THR A 13 26.54 0.52 -4.48
C THR A 13 28.02 0.46 -4.84
N GLU A 14 28.54 1.49 -5.50
CA GLU A 14 29.97 1.61 -5.83
C GLU A 14 30.82 1.75 -4.57
N TRP A 15 30.42 2.61 -3.64
CA TRP A 15 31.11 2.78 -2.36
C TRP A 15 31.08 1.51 -1.52
N LEU A 16 29.95 0.78 -1.52
CA LEU A 16 29.86 -0.51 -0.85
C LEU A 16 30.90 -1.50 -1.41
N GLN A 17 31.03 -1.59 -2.73
CA GLN A 17 31.96 -2.50 -3.40
C GLN A 17 33.42 -2.11 -3.14
N GLU A 18 33.75 -0.84 -3.34
CA GLU A 18 35.14 -0.39 -3.38
C GLU A 18 35.75 -0.14 -2.00
N VAL A 19 34.92 0.25 -1.03
CA VAL A 19 35.38 0.70 0.29
C VAL A 19 34.88 -0.25 1.37
N LEU A 20 33.56 -0.43 1.50
CA LEU A 20 33.00 -1.16 2.64
C LEU A 20 33.43 -2.62 2.64
N VAL A 21 33.25 -3.34 1.52
CA VAL A 21 33.62 -4.76 1.39
C VAL A 21 35.09 -4.98 1.76
N LYS A 22 36.01 -4.16 1.23
CA LYS A 22 37.44 -4.29 1.52
C LYS A 22 37.74 -4.05 3.00
N LYS A 23 37.11 -3.03 3.61
CA LYS A 23 37.25 -2.76 5.05
C LYS A 23 36.75 -3.93 5.90
N LEU A 24 35.59 -4.50 5.58
CA LEU A 24 35.03 -5.65 6.27
C LEU A 24 35.91 -6.90 6.16
N GLN A 25 36.51 -7.15 5.00
CA GLN A 25 37.44 -8.27 4.83
C GLN A 25 38.76 -8.09 5.59
N SER A 26 39.21 -6.85 5.77
CA SER A 26 40.43 -6.54 6.53
C SER A 26 40.25 -6.57 8.05
N LEU A 27 39.02 -6.64 8.55
CA LEU A 27 38.71 -6.66 9.99
C LEU A 27 39.02 -8.05 10.57
N SER A 28 40.24 -8.23 11.08
CA SER A 28 40.74 -9.50 11.61
C SER A 28 40.35 -9.80 13.06
N ALA A 29 40.03 -8.77 13.86
CA ALA A 29 39.61 -8.93 15.25
C ALA A 29 38.61 -7.84 15.66
N SER A 30 37.31 -8.13 15.50
CA SER A 30 36.25 -7.27 16.02
C SER A 30 35.82 -7.71 17.42
N HIS A 31 35.42 -6.75 18.24
CA HIS A 31 34.84 -7.03 19.56
C HIS A 31 33.59 -7.91 19.42
N LYS A 32 33.41 -8.94 20.26
CA LYS A 32 32.30 -9.93 20.12
C LYS A 32 30.89 -9.32 19.99
N GLN A 33 30.64 -8.18 20.64
CA GLN A 33 29.38 -7.43 20.59
C GLN A 33 29.27 -6.41 19.44
N TYR A 34 30.29 -6.24 18.60
CA TYR A 34 30.24 -5.35 17.44
C TYR A 34 29.28 -5.90 16.38
N ARG A 35 28.39 -5.05 15.86
CA ARG A 35 27.45 -5.39 14.78
C ARG A 35 27.35 -4.22 13.81
N ILE A 36 27.27 -4.52 12.53
CA ILE A 36 26.90 -3.56 11.49
C ILE A 36 25.59 -4.01 10.89
N PHE A 37 24.60 -3.12 10.93
CA PHE A 37 23.34 -3.28 10.24
C PHE A 37 23.37 -2.46 8.96
N ILE A 38 22.92 -3.04 7.86
CA ILE A 38 22.86 -2.41 6.55
C ILE A 38 21.41 -2.52 6.09
N THR A 39 20.76 -1.39 5.80
CA THR A 39 19.45 -1.39 5.16
C THR A 39 19.59 -1.05 3.68
N SER A 40 18.87 -1.79 2.85
CA SER A 40 18.89 -1.64 1.41
C SER A 40 17.61 -2.21 0.80
N GLU A 41 17.13 -1.62 -0.29
CA GLU A 41 16.21 -2.29 -1.19
C GLU A 41 16.92 -3.40 -1.97
N ILE A 42 16.15 -4.34 -2.51
CA ILE A 42 16.67 -5.40 -3.38
C ILE A 42 17.13 -4.75 -4.68
N ASN A 43 18.45 -4.69 -4.89
CA ASN A 43 19.06 -4.08 -6.04
C ASN A 43 20.14 -5.00 -6.63
N SER A 44 20.09 -5.24 -7.94
CA SER A 44 21.04 -6.11 -8.66
C SER A 44 22.48 -5.60 -8.63
N LYS A 45 22.69 -4.31 -8.35
CA LYS A 45 24.01 -3.68 -8.21
C LYS A 45 24.63 -3.86 -6.83
N LEU A 46 23.93 -4.46 -5.86
CA LEU A 46 24.52 -4.72 -4.55
C LEU A 46 25.71 -5.69 -4.67
N PRO A 47 26.85 -5.39 -4.02
CA PRO A 47 28.03 -6.25 -4.00
C PRO A 47 27.72 -7.68 -3.58
N THR A 48 27.93 -8.65 -4.47
CA THR A 48 27.77 -10.08 -4.13
C THR A 48 28.67 -10.50 -2.97
N ALA A 49 29.87 -9.92 -2.87
CA ALA A 49 30.78 -10.17 -1.75
C ALA A 49 30.18 -9.72 -0.41
N LEU A 50 29.54 -8.54 -0.37
CA LEU A 50 28.85 -8.04 0.83
C LEU A 50 27.70 -8.98 1.20
N LEU A 51 26.86 -9.33 0.22
CA LEU A 51 25.74 -10.25 0.42
C LEU A 51 26.21 -11.61 0.94
N ARG A 52 27.37 -12.12 0.49
CA ARG A 52 27.92 -13.40 0.97
C ARG A 52 28.42 -13.36 2.42
N MET A 53 29.02 -12.25 2.85
CA MET A 53 29.59 -12.12 4.21
C MET A 53 28.58 -11.67 5.27
N SER A 54 27.38 -11.22 4.87
CA SER A 54 26.33 -10.78 5.78
C SER A 54 25.28 -11.86 6.03
N ASP A 55 24.59 -11.78 7.17
CA ASP A 55 23.28 -12.41 7.35
C ASP A 55 22.21 -11.54 6.69
N LYS A 56 21.34 -12.14 5.87
CA LYS A 56 20.32 -11.41 5.12
C LYS A 56 18.95 -11.62 5.78
N ILE A 57 18.27 -10.52 6.08
CA ILE A 57 16.88 -10.52 6.52
C ILE A 57 16.10 -9.76 5.45
N VAL A 58 15.13 -10.44 4.84
CA VAL A 58 14.19 -9.81 3.92
C VAL A 58 12.94 -9.46 4.71
N ALA A 59 12.61 -8.18 4.77
CA ALA A 59 11.39 -7.69 5.37
C ALA A 59 10.45 -7.27 4.25
N GLU A 60 9.35 -7.99 4.09
CA GLU A 60 8.26 -7.59 3.20
C GLU A 60 7.20 -6.88 4.05
N ALA A 61 6.65 -5.78 3.51
CA ALA A 61 5.58 -5.09 4.19
C ALA A 61 4.33 -5.99 4.24
N PRO A 62 3.57 -6.01 5.35
CA PRO A 62 2.30 -6.72 5.39
C PRO A 62 1.39 -6.25 4.24
N SER A 63 0.90 -7.18 3.42
CA SER A 63 0.01 -6.90 2.29
C SER A 63 -1.45 -7.15 2.64
N GLY A 64 -2.37 -6.81 1.74
CA GLY A 64 -3.80 -6.92 1.97
C GLY A 64 -4.44 -5.63 2.47
N ILE A 65 -5.77 -5.57 2.34
CA ILE A 65 -6.54 -4.36 2.64
C ILE A 65 -6.41 -3.95 4.10
N LYS A 66 -6.53 -4.91 5.02
CA LYS A 66 -6.36 -4.67 6.46
C LYS A 66 -5.05 -3.93 6.75
N ALA A 67 -3.94 -4.49 6.27
CA ALA A 67 -2.62 -3.94 6.51
C ALA A 67 -2.45 -2.53 5.92
N SER A 68 -2.99 -2.29 4.72
CA SER A 68 -2.96 -0.98 4.08
C SER A 68 -3.73 0.07 4.88
N ILE A 69 -4.98 -0.25 5.27
CA ILE A 69 -5.81 0.68 6.06
C ILE A 69 -5.19 0.90 7.45
N SER A 70 -4.71 -0.15 8.13
CA SER A 70 -4.03 -0.02 9.43
C SER A 70 -2.84 0.94 9.37
N ARG A 71 -2.02 0.88 8.31
CA ARG A 71 -0.88 1.80 8.14
C ARG A 71 -1.33 3.24 7.94
N LEU A 72 -2.31 3.47 7.08
CA LEU A 72 -2.87 4.80 6.87
C LEU A 72 -3.39 5.40 8.18
N PHE A 73 -4.23 4.67 8.92
CA PHE A 73 -4.81 5.17 10.17
C PHE A 73 -3.79 5.33 11.30
N SER A 74 -2.72 4.54 11.30
CA SER A 74 -1.59 4.72 12.24
C SER A 74 -0.82 6.02 11.98
N SER A 75 -0.90 6.59 10.77
CA SER A 75 -0.28 7.87 10.43
C SER A 75 -1.15 9.09 10.78
N ILE A 76 -2.44 8.88 11.09
CA ILE A 76 -3.40 9.96 11.39
C ILE A 76 -3.38 10.27 12.89
N THR A 77 -3.29 11.55 13.24
CA THR A 77 -3.40 11.99 14.64
C THR A 77 -4.84 11.90 15.16
N ILE A 78 -5.01 11.63 16.45
CA ILE A 78 -6.34 11.53 17.08
C ILE A 78 -7.13 12.83 16.91
N ASP A 79 -6.47 14.00 16.96
CA ASP A 79 -7.11 15.30 16.77
C ASP A 79 -7.72 15.47 15.37
N ARG A 80 -7.10 14.86 14.34
CA ARG A 80 -7.63 14.84 12.98
C ARG A 80 -8.87 13.94 12.86
N LEU A 81 -9.05 12.99 13.78
CA LEU A 81 -10.22 12.11 13.86
C LEU A 81 -11.37 12.69 14.71
N SER A 82 -11.52 14.01 14.73
CA SER A 82 -12.50 14.71 15.57
C SER A 82 -13.90 14.85 14.96
N ASN A 83 -14.04 14.72 13.64
CA ASN A 83 -15.30 14.93 12.95
C ASN A 83 -15.84 13.63 12.32
N PRO A 84 -17.04 13.16 12.71
CA PRO A 84 -17.63 11.91 12.19
C PRO A 84 -17.72 11.82 10.67
N ILE A 85 -18.02 12.92 10.00
CA ILE A 85 -18.18 12.97 8.54
C ILE A 85 -16.82 12.87 7.85
N ARG A 86 -15.81 13.59 8.35
CA ARG A 86 -14.43 13.45 7.85
C ARG A 86 -13.90 12.03 8.07
N ASN A 87 -14.13 11.47 9.26
CA ASN A 87 -13.71 10.12 9.61
C ASN A 87 -14.30 9.06 8.65
N ARG A 88 -15.56 9.22 8.26
CA ARG A 88 -16.22 8.37 7.25
C ARG A 88 -15.50 8.45 5.90
N LEU A 89 -15.19 9.65 5.44
CA LEU A 89 -14.50 9.87 4.17
C LEU A 89 -13.06 9.34 4.20
N TYR A 90 -12.37 9.43 5.33
CA TYR A 90 -11.03 8.85 5.51
C TYR A 90 -11.04 7.32 5.43
N LEU A 91 -12.06 6.67 6.01
CA LEU A 91 -12.24 5.22 5.90
C LEU A 91 -12.45 4.80 4.46
N VAL A 92 -13.32 5.52 3.75
CA VAL A 92 -13.60 5.28 2.33
C VAL A 92 -12.36 5.53 1.47
N LEU A 93 -11.59 6.59 1.73
CA LEU A 93 -10.32 6.83 1.06
C LEU A 93 -9.31 5.70 1.32
N GLY A 94 -9.19 5.26 2.58
CA GLY A 94 -8.33 4.14 2.96
C GLY A 94 -8.69 2.87 2.23
N TRP A 95 -9.99 2.58 2.06
CA TRP A 95 -10.47 1.46 1.25
C TRP A 95 -10.07 1.60 -0.22
N VAL A 96 -10.27 2.77 -0.84
CA VAL A 96 -9.86 3.00 -2.24
C VAL A 96 -8.37 2.82 -2.41
N HIS A 97 -7.56 3.43 -1.55
CA HIS A 97 -6.10 3.30 -1.60
C HIS A 97 -5.67 1.83 -1.47
N ALA A 98 -6.26 1.11 -0.53
CA ALA A 98 -6.00 -0.31 -0.32
C ALA A 98 -6.38 -1.15 -1.54
N CYS A 99 -7.53 -0.90 -2.16
CA CYS A 99 -7.95 -1.60 -3.39
C CYS A 99 -6.99 -1.33 -4.54
N VAL A 100 -6.64 -0.06 -4.76
CA VAL A 100 -5.74 0.37 -5.84
C VAL A 100 -4.35 -0.28 -5.69
N ALA A 101 -3.80 -0.29 -4.46
CA ALA A 101 -2.53 -0.94 -4.16
C ALA A 101 -2.60 -2.47 -4.30
N GLU A 102 -3.64 -3.12 -3.77
CA GLU A 102 -3.76 -4.59 -3.80
C GLU A 102 -3.94 -5.12 -5.23
N ARG A 103 -4.62 -4.37 -6.11
CA ARG A 103 -4.74 -4.71 -7.53
C ARG A 103 -3.39 -4.80 -8.25
N LEU A 104 -2.32 -4.16 -7.77
CA LEU A 104 -0.97 -4.30 -8.34
C LEU A 104 -0.42 -5.74 -8.23
N ASN A 105 -0.90 -6.53 -7.27
CA ASN A 105 -0.54 -7.94 -7.12
C ASN A 105 -1.12 -8.83 -8.23
N PHE A 106 -2.06 -8.30 -9.02
CA PHE A 106 -2.80 -9.04 -10.05
C PHE A 106 -2.46 -8.59 -11.48
N VAL A 107 -1.42 -7.79 -11.70
CA VAL A 107 -1.00 -7.35 -13.06
C VAL A 107 -0.75 -8.57 -13.96
N PRO A 108 -1.31 -8.60 -15.20
CA PRO A 108 -1.97 -7.52 -15.92
C PRO A 108 -3.52 -7.48 -15.78
N ILE A 109 -4.11 -8.29 -14.90
CA ILE A 109 -5.57 -8.38 -14.70
C ILE A 109 -6.05 -7.24 -13.79
N GLY A 110 -5.31 -6.97 -12.72
CA GLY A 110 -5.61 -5.87 -11.78
C GLY A 110 -5.39 -4.48 -12.38
N TRP A 111 -4.30 -4.33 -13.11
CA TRP A 111 -3.92 -3.13 -13.86
C TRP A 111 -3.19 -3.57 -15.12
N SER A 112 -3.25 -2.78 -16.19
CA SER A 112 -2.55 -3.12 -17.44
C SER A 112 -1.03 -3.09 -17.29
N GLU A 113 -0.51 -2.26 -16.38
CA GLU A 113 0.91 -2.15 -16.05
C GLU A 113 1.14 -1.93 -14.55
N LYS A 114 2.42 -1.98 -14.12
CA LYS A 114 2.79 -1.76 -12.71
C LYS A 114 2.95 -0.28 -12.43
N TYR A 115 1.89 0.35 -11.93
CA TYR A 115 1.93 1.69 -11.36
C TYR A 115 2.53 1.71 -9.96
N GLU A 116 2.94 2.88 -9.50
CA GLU A 116 3.49 3.10 -8.17
C GLU A 116 2.52 3.93 -7.33
N PHE A 117 1.70 3.25 -6.52
CA PHE A 117 0.82 3.90 -5.54
C PHE A 117 1.45 3.79 -4.17
N THR A 118 1.61 4.93 -3.50
CA THR A 118 2.35 5.05 -2.24
C THR A 118 1.44 5.54 -1.11
N GLU A 119 1.88 5.38 0.14
CA GLU A 119 1.17 5.93 1.29
C GLU A 119 1.09 7.47 1.24
N ALA A 120 2.06 8.13 0.60
CA ALA A 120 2.04 9.56 0.40
C ALA A 120 0.82 10.01 -0.43
N ASP A 121 0.37 9.19 -1.40
CA ASP A 121 -0.82 9.48 -2.20
C ASP A 121 -2.08 9.43 -1.34
N ALA A 122 -2.18 8.47 -0.42
CA ALA A 122 -3.30 8.38 0.51
C ALA A 122 -3.31 9.55 1.49
N ILE A 123 -2.15 9.92 2.06
CA ILE A 123 -2.03 11.08 2.96
C ILE A 123 -2.43 12.37 2.23
N HIS A 124 -1.94 12.56 1.00
CA HIS A 124 -2.33 13.69 0.18
C HIS A 124 -3.83 13.68 -0.14
N GLY A 125 -4.41 12.51 -0.40
CA GLY A 125 -5.86 12.36 -0.56
C GLY A 125 -6.65 12.82 0.68
N LEU A 126 -6.16 12.57 1.90
CA LEU A 126 -6.79 13.09 3.12
C LEU A 126 -6.76 14.62 3.15
N GLU A 127 -5.63 15.24 2.80
CA GLU A 127 -5.47 16.71 2.74
C GLU A 127 -6.39 17.35 1.70
N VAL A 128 -6.50 16.72 0.53
CA VAL A 128 -7.42 17.16 -0.54
C VAL A 128 -8.87 17.13 -0.06
N ILE A 129 -9.28 16.04 0.61
CA ILE A 129 -10.64 15.93 1.17
C ILE A 129 -10.88 17.04 2.20
N ASP A 130 -9.94 17.27 3.11
CA ASP A 130 -10.05 18.34 4.12
C ASP A 130 -10.22 19.70 3.45
N SER A 131 -9.35 20.04 2.49
CA SER A 131 -9.39 21.31 1.76
C SER A 131 -10.73 21.52 1.04
N LEU A 132 -11.21 20.51 0.31
CA LEU A 132 -12.47 20.61 -0.43
C LEU A 132 -13.68 20.78 0.50
N ILE A 133 -13.67 20.13 1.66
CA ILE A 133 -14.72 20.27 2.67
C ILE A 133 -14.69 21.67 3.28
N GLU A 134 -13.51 22.18 3.62
CA GLU A 134 -13.33 23.50 4.23
C GLU A 134 -13.78 24.62 3.30
N ASP A 135 -13.41 24.53 2.02
CA ASP A 135 -13.84 25.46 0.97
C ASP A 135 -15.36 25.44 0.79
N ALA A 136 -15.97 24.25 0.71
CA ALA A 136 -17.41 24.10 0.52
C ALA A 136 -18.23 24.57 1.73
N CYS A 137 -17.71 24.40 2.95
CA CYS A 137 -18.45 24.69 4.18
C CYS A 137 -18.27 26.13 4.68
N SER A 138 -17.34 26.91 4.10
CA SER A 138 -17.04 28.30 4.49
C SER A 138 -16.82 28.45 6.01
N GLY A 139 -16.17 27.46 6.64
CA GLY A 139 -15.92 27.45 8.09
C GLY A 139 -17.11 27.05 8.98
N ARG A 140 -18.21 26.54 8.42
CA ARG A 140 -19.31 25.95 9.22
C ARG A 140 -18.87 24.62 9.82
N TYR A 141 -19.06 24.47 11.13
CA TYR A 141 -18.71 23.25 11.88
C TYR A 141 -19.66 22.07 11.60
N GLN A 142 -20.91 22.35 11.21
CA GLN A 142 -21.90 21.32 10.93
C GLN A 142 -21.78 20.90 9.45
N LEU A 143 -21.15 19.76 9.21
CA LEU A 143 -21.10 19.15 7.88
C LEU A 143 -22.42 18.43 7.61
N ASP A 144 -22.91 18.55 6.38
CA ASP A 144 -24.11 17.87 5.89
C ASP A 144 -23.67 16.94 4.73
N PRO A 145 -23.80 15.61 4.86
CA PRO A 145 -23.39 14.66 3.83
C PRO A 145 -23.96 14.93 2.45
N GLU A 146 -25.19 15.46 2.36
CA GLU A 146 -25.83 15.77 1.07
C GLU A 146 -25.21 16.98 0.38
N LYS A 147 -24.56 17.87 1.14
CA LYS A 147 -23.96 19.11 0.63
C LYS A 147 -22.46 19.00 0.37
N LEU A 148 -21.87 17.83 0.59
CA LEU A 148 -20.45 17.62 0.30
C LEU A 148 -20.18 17.78 -1.22
N PRO A 149 -19.02 18.33 -1.61
CA PRO A 149 -18.67 18.54 -3.01
C PRO A 149 -18.21 17.23 -3.67
N TRP A 150 -19.12 16.25 -3.77
CA TRP A 150 -18.83 14.88 -4.20
C TRP A 150 -18.13 14.81 -5.56
N ASP A 151 -18.59 15.57 -6.55
CA ASP A 151 -17.96 15.61 -7.87
C ASP A 151 -16.52 16.13 -7.82
N ALA A 152 -16.26 17.16 -7.00
CA ALA A 152 -14.93 17.72 -6.83
C ALA A 152 -14.00 16.71 -6.14
N ILE A 153 -14.49 16.03 -5.09
CA ILE A 153 -13.74 14.98 -4.38
C ILE A 153 -13.38 13.86 -5.37
N ARG A 154 -14.38 13.28 -6.06
CA ARG A 154 -14.15 12.18 -7.01
C ARG A 154 -13.20 12.59 -8.13
N SER A 155 -13.44 13.74 -8.77
CA SER A 155 -12.58 14.21 -9.87
C SER A 155 -11.15 14.46 -9.41
N THR A 156 -10.95 15.03 -8.22
CA THR A 156 -9.60 15.34 -7.71
C THR A 156 -8.86 14.07 -7.29
N LEU A 157 -9.54 13.11 -6.64
CA LEU A 157 -8.94 11.81 -6.34
C LEU A 157 -8.59 11.02 -7.60
N CYS A 158 -9.49 11.00 -8.59
CA CYS A 158 -9.30 10.26 -9.83
C CYS A 158 -8.24 10.86 -10.74
N LYS A 159 -8.14 12.20 -10.85
CA LYS A 159 -7.22 12.87 -11.79
C LYS A 159 -5.97 13.41 -11.11
N GLY A 160 -6.11 13.97 -9.92
CA GLY A 160 -5.04 14.67 -9.21
C GLY A 160 -4.21 13.77 -8.31
N VAL A 161 -4.84 12.86 -7.56
CA VAL A 161 -4.15 12.02 -6.56
C VAL A 161 -3.65 10.72 -7.17
N PHE A 162 -4.56 9.86 -7.63
CA PHE A 162 -4.21 8.52 -8.11
C PHE A 162 -3.96 8.47 -9.63
N GLY A 163 -4.80 9.14 -10.44
CA GLY A 163 -4.72 9.03 -11.90
C GLY A 163 -3.55 9.73 -12.56
N GLY A 164 -2.84 10.63 -11.86
CA GLY A 164 -1.66 11.30 -12.42
C GLY A 164 -0.55 10.34 -12.89
N ARG A 165 -0.55 9.09 -12.39
CA ARG A 165 0.39 8.02 -12.77
C ARG A 165 -0.19 7.05 -13.80
N ILE A 166 -1.50 7.05 -13.99
CA ILE A 166 -2.19 6.11 -14.87
C ILE A 166 -2.05 6.60 -16.31
N THR A 167 -1.51 5.74 -17.15
CA THR A 167 -1.19 6.03 -18.56
C THR A 167 -2.21 5.42 -19.52
N LYS A 168 -3.01 4.43 -19.07
CA LYS A 168 -4.00 3.73 -19.88
C LYS A 168 -5.42 4.20 -19.56
N SER A 169 -6.22 4.45 -20.59
CA SER A 169 -7.61 4.88 -20.40
C SER A 169 -8.47 3.81 -19.70
N ILE A 170 -8.26 2.53 -20.00
CA ILE A 170 -8.97 1.43 -19.35
C ILE A 170 -8.65 1.34 -17.86
N ASP A 171 -7.40 1.58 -17.47
CA ASP A 171 -7.01 1.62 -16.07
C ASP A 171 -7.61 2.88 -15.40
N GLN A 172 -7.69 4.00 -16.11
CA GLN A 172 -8.37 5.19 -15.57
C GLN A 172 -9.86 4.92 -15.30
N GLU A 173 -10.54 4.17 -16.17
CA GLU A 173 -11.93 3.74 -15.94
C GLU A 173 -12.06 2.85 -14.71
N VAL A 174 -11.13 1.92 -14.49
CA VAL A 174 -11.08 1.10 -13.26
C VAL A 174 -10.93 1.97 -12.01
N LEU A 175 -10.01 2.94 -12.02
CA LEU A 175 -9.84 3.87 -10.90
C LEU A 175 -11.12 4.67 -10.64
N ASN A 176 -11.73 5.21 -11.70
CA ASN A 176 -12.98 5.97 -11.58
C ASN A 176 -14.07 5.12 -10.93
N ASN A 177 -14.27 3.88 -11.40
CA ASN A 177 -15.26 2.95 -10.82
C ASN A 177 -15.01 2.65 -9.34
N LEU A 178 -13.74 2.43 -8.95
CA LEU A 178 -13.39 2.19 -7.55
C LEU A 178 -13.73 3.39 -6.65
N VAL A 179 -13.47 4.61 -7.13
CA VAL A 179 -13.75 5.85 -6.38
C VAL A 179 -15.25 6.15 -6.35
N GLU A 180 -15.91 6.11 -7.51
CA GLU A 180 -17.35 6.40 -7.67
C GLU A 180 -18.24 5.43 -6.89
N ARG A 181 -17.80 4.19 -6.67
CA ARG A 181 -18.56 3.19 -5.91
C ARG A 181 -18.75 3.56 -4.44
N VAL A 182 -17.79 4.27 -3.84
CA VAL A 182 -17.73 4.48 -2.39
C VAL A 182 -17.78 5.94 -1.98
N PHE A 183 -17.35 6.87 -2.83
CA PHE A 183 -17.54 8.31 -2.61
C PHE A 183 -18.93 8.76 -3.08
N VAL A 184 -19.94 8.29 -2.35
CA VAL A 184 -21.37 8.58 -2.54
C VAL A 184 -22.02 8.96 -1.21
N THR A 185 -23.15 9.67 -1.26
CA THR A 185 -23.97 9.98 -0.08
C THR A 185 -24.31 8.75 0.75
N ASP A 186 -24.56 7.63 0.06
CA ASP A 186 -25.00 6.38 0.67
C ASP A 186 -23.91 5.73 1.55
N CYS A 187 -22.64 6.18 1.49
CA CYS A 187 -21.61 5.68 2.40
C CYS A 187 -21.87 6.03 3.87
N PHE A 188 -22.81 6.94 4.12
CA PHE A 188 -23.31 7.27 5.45
C PHE A 188 -24.48 6.39 5.90
N ASP A 189 -25.02 5.55 5.02
CA ASP A 189 -26.12 4.65 5.33
C ASP A 189 -25.66 3.48 6.23
N VAL A 190 -26.61 2.97 7.00
CA VAL A 190 -26.40 1.81 7.87
C VAL A 190 -26.04 0.59 7.02
N ASN A 191 -25.00 -0.15 7.44
CA ASN A 191 -24.51 -1.34 6.74
C ASN A 191 -24.06 -1.10 5.29
N PHE A 192 -23.57 0.10 4.96
CA PHE A 192 -23.01 0.36 3.63
C PHE A 192 -21.85 -0.61 3.32
N LYS A 193 -22.02 -1.40 2.25
CA LYS A 193 -21.02 -2.35 1.76
C LYS A 193 -19.99 -1.66 0.87
N LEU A 194 -18.70 -1.91 1.16
CA LEU A 194 -17.57 -1.33 0.44
C LEU A 194 -17.33 -1.95 -0.96
N ALA A 195 -17.85 -3.16 -1.19
CA ALA A 195 -17.87 -3.83 -2.48
C ALA A 195 -19.25 -4.49 -2.70
N ASP A 196 -19.68 -4.59 -3.95
CA ASP A 196 -20.99 -5.17 -4.29
C ASP A 196 -20.94 -6.70 -4.43
N VAL A 197 -20.48 -7.36 -3.38
CA VAL A 197 -20.31 -8.83 -3.33
C VAL A 197 -20.65 -9.38 -1.94
N ASP A 198 -21.02 -10.65 -1.89
CA ASP A 198 -21.26 -11.34 -0.62
C ASP A 198 -19.97 -11.43 0.22
N GLY A 199 -20.12 -11.20 1.52
CA GLY A 199 -19.00 -11.13 2.45
C GLY A 199 -18.17 -9.85 2.36
N SER A 200 -18.57 -8.84 1.56
CA SER A 200 -17.93 -7.52 1.58
C SER A 200 -18.00 -6.88 2.97
N PRO A 201 -16.92 -6.20 3.41
CA PRO A 201 -16.95 -5.49 4.67
C PRO A 201 -17.91 -4.29 4.59
N THR A 202 -18.68 -4.11 5.65
CA THR A 202 -19.54 -2.94 5.85
C THR A 202 -18.81 -1.89 6.67
N LEU A 203 -19.01 -0.62 6.37
CA LEU A 203 -18.43 0.46 7.18
C LEU A 203 -18.95 0.43 8.63
N PRO A 204 -18.13 0.82 9.64
CA PRO A 204 -18.57 0.83 11.03
C PRO A 204 -19.65 1.89 11.24
N GLU A 205 -20.66 1.62 12.08
CA GLU A 205 -21.66 2.64 12.43
C GLU A 205 -21.03 3.76 13.27
N GLY A 206 -20.18 3.35 14.22
CA GLY A 206 -19.39 4.24 15.05
C GLY A 206 -18.35 5.04 14.27
N SER A 207 -18.13 6.28 14.69
CA SER A 207 -17.19 7.22 14.06
C SER A 207 -16.08 7.66 14.98
N SER A 208 -16.00 7.15 16.21
CA SER A 208 -14.91 7.45 17.12
C SER A 208 -13.62 6.77 16.67
N ALA A 209 -12.47 7.33 17.03
CA ALA A 209 -11.18 6.73 16.70
C ALA A 209 -11.09 5.26 17.14
N ASN A 210 -11.52 4.94 18.37
CA ASN A 210 -11.48 3.58 18.89
C ASN A 210 -12.35 2.59 18.09
N GLU A 211 -13.56 3.01 17.68
CA GLU A 211 -14.44 2.16 16.86
C GLU A 211 -13.86 1.95 15.46
N ILE A 212 -13.22 2.97 14.89
CA ILE A 212 -12.54 2.87 13.60
C ILE A 212 -11.38 1.87 13.71
N PHE A 213 -10.51 1.99 14.71
CA PHE A 213 -9.40 1.06 14.91
C PHE A 213 -9.90 -0.37 15.14
N ALA A 214 -10.94 -0.56 15.97
CA ALA A 214 -11.55 -1.87 16.21
C ALA A 214 -12.13 -2.47 14.92
N TRP A 215 -12.76 -1.65 14.09
CA TRP A 215 -13.27 -2.09 12.78
C TRP A 215 -12.14 -2.52 11.84
N VAL A 216 -11.06 -1.74 11.74
CA VAL A 216 -9.90 -2.12 10.93
C VAL A 216 -9.30 -3.44 11.42
N ASP A 217 -9.19 -3.62 12.73
CA ASP A 217 -8.67 -4.85 13.33
C ASP A 217 -9.59 -6.07 13.12
N SER A 218 -10.89 -5.85 12.92
CA SER A 218 -11.85 -6.90 12.60
C SER A 218 -11.76 -7.41 11.16
N LEU A 219 -11.12 -6.66 10.25
CA LEU A 219 -10.95 -7.07 8.86
C LEU A 219 -10.11 -8.36 8.76
N PRO A 220 -10.43 -9.25 7.80
CA PRO A 220 -9.65 -10.45 7.57
C PRO A 220 -8.26 -10.10 7.01
N THR A 221 -7.28 -10.94 7.35
CA THR A 221 -5.91 -10.82 6.81
C THR A 221 -5.88 -11.16 5.31
N HIS A 222 -6.67 -12.14 4.89
CA HIS A 222 -6.81 -12.51 3.49
C HIS A 222 -7.88 -11.63 2.82
N THR A 223 -7.52 -11.00 1.69
CA THR A 223 -8.42 -10.16 0.90
C THR A 223 -8.89 -10.94 -0.33
N PRO A 224 -10.20 -11.25 -0.47
CA PRO A 224 -10.73 -11.83 -1.69
C PRO A 224 -10.57 -10.87 -2.90
N PRO A 225 -10.20 -11.35 -4.10
CA PRO A 225 -10.10 -10.50 -5.30
C PRO A 225 -11.42 -9.80 -5.66
N THR A 226 -12.55 -10.39 -5.29
CA THR A 226 -13.88 -9.81 -5.50
C THR A 226 -14.09 -8.49 -4.76
N TRP A 227 -13.41 -8.28 -3.64
CA TRP A 227 -13.50 -7.01 -2.89
C TRP A 227 -12.84 -5.86 -3.63
N ILE A 228 -11.83 -6.14 -4.45
CA ILE A 228 -11.10 -5.15 -5.23
C ILE A 228 -11.62 -5.06 -6.67
N GLY A 229 -12.80 -5.61 -6.96
CA GLY A 229 -13.43 -5.56 -8.28
C GLY A 229 -12.78 -6.48 -9.31
N LEU A 230 -12.22 -7.62 -8.89
CA LEU A 230 -11.74 -8.67 -9.77
C LEU A 230 -12.63 -9.92 -9.69
N GLY A 231 -12.57 -10.75 -10.74
CA GLY A 231 -13.23 -12.06 -10.74
C GLY A 231 -12.62 -12.99 -9.68
N SER A 232 -13.39 -13.98 -9.22
CA SER A 232 -12.92 -14.99 -8.27
C SER A 232 -11.77 -15.85 -8.82
N ASP A 233 -11.68 -15.96 -10.14
CA ASP A 233 -10.63 -16.64 -10.90
C ASP A 233 -9.30 -15.89 -10.92
N ALA A 234 -9.27 -14.60 -10.54
CA ALA A 234 -8.06 -13.80 -10.55
C ALA A 234 -6.97 -14.34 -9.60
N GLU A 235 -7.39 -14.95 -8.48
CA GLU A 235 -6.46 -15.59 -7.53
C GLU A 235 -5.81 -16.83 -8.15
N GLU A 236 -6.62 -17.72 -8.73
CA GLU A 236 -6.13 -18.91 -9.42
C GLU A 236 -5.16 -18.54 -10.56
N ALA A 237 -5.51 -17.52 -11.34
CA ALA A 237 -4.65 -17.01 -12.41
C ALA A 237 -3.30 -16.47 -11.86
N ARG A 238 -3.31 -15.81 -10.70
CA ARG A 238 -2.10 -15.31 -10.01
C ARG A 238 -1.24 -16.46 -9.51
N GLU A 239 -1.85 -17.45 -8.86
CA GLU A 239 -1.17 -18.64 -8.35
C GLU A 239 -0.51 -19.44 -9.48
N LEU A 240 -1.23 -19.66 -10.59
CA LEU A 240 -0.70 -20.35 -11.77
C LEU A 240 0.52 -19.61 -12.36
N ARG A 241 0.47 -18.28 -12.39
CA ARG A 241 1.59 -17.44 -12.88
C ARG A 241 2.81 -17.57 -11.98
N THR A 242 2.61 -17.56 -10.67
CA THR A 242 3.65 -17.76 -9.66
C THR A 242 4.26 -19.15 -9.79
N ALA A 243 3.43 -20.19 -9.91
CA ALA A 243 3.87 -21.57 -10.10
C ALA A 243 4.74 -21.72 -11.36
N LYS A 244 4.31 -21.15 -12.50
CA LYS A 244 5.13 -21.13 -13.73
C LYS A 244 6.48 -20.44 -13.52
N SER A 245 6.50 -19.28 -12.86
CA SER A 245 7.76 -18.57 -12.56
C SER A 245 8.69 -19.38 -11.67
N VAL A 246 8.16 -20.10 -10.67
CA VAL A 246 8.95 -20.98 -9.81
C VAL A 246 9.53 -22.14 -10.61
N VAL A 247 8.73 -22.81 -11.44
CA VAL A 247 9.20 -23.92 -12.29
C VAL A 247 10.30 -23.45 -13.24
N GLU A 248 10.16 -22.29 -13.87
CA GLU A 248 11.20 -21.71 -14.73
C GLU A 248 12.50 -21.42 -13.95
N LYS A 249 12.39 -20.85 -12.74
CA LYS A 249 13.56 -20.59 -11.88
C LYS A 249 14.26 -21.87 -11.48
N VAL A 250 13.50 -22.90 -11.08
CA VAL A 250 14.06 -24.22 -10.74
C VAL A 250 14.75 -24.84 -11.95
N SER A 251 14.11 -24.82 -13.12
CA SER A 251 14.70 -25.32 -14.37
C SER A 251 16.05 -24.66 -14.69
N ARG A 252 16.16 -23.33 -14.53
CA ARG A 252 17.45 -22.62 -14.71
C ARG A 252 18.51 -23.09 -13.74
N ILE A 253 18.15 -23.34 -12.48
CA ILE A 253 19.08 -23.84 -11.45
C ILE A 253 19.53 -25.26 -11.80
N THR A 254 18.60 -26.17 -12.12
CA THR A 254 18.89 -27.56 -12.50
C THR A 254 19.82 -27.62 -13.71
N ASN A 255 19.52 -26.86 -14.77
CA ASN A 255 20.38 -26.75 -15.95
C ASN A 255 21.77 -26.22 -15.62
N SER A 256 21.88 -25.25 -14.70
CA SER A 256 23.18 -24.71 -14.27
C SER A 256 24.01 -25.70 -13.43
N LEU A 257 23.35 -26.69 -12.83
CA LEU A 257 23.97 -27.76 -12.04
C LEU A 257 24.30 -29.00 -12.90
N GLY A 258 23.93 -29.03 -14.19
CA GLY A 258 24.18 -30.15 -15.10
C GLY A 258 23.32 -31.38 -14.80
N MET A 259 22.16 -31.19 -14.16
CA MET A 259 21.17 -32.22 -13.86
C MET A 259 20.05 -32.26 -14.90
#